data_AF-A0A0N1IER0-F1
#
_entry.id   AF-A0A0N1IER0-F1
#
_cell.length_a   1.000
_cell.length_b   1.000
_cell.length_c   1.000
_cell.angle_alpha   90.00
_cell.angle_beta   90.00
_cell.angle_gamma   90.00
#
_symmetry.space_group_name_H-M   'P 1'
#
loop_
_entity.id
_entity.type
_entity.pdbx_description
1 polymer ?
#
loop_
_entity_poly.entity_id
_entity_poly.type
_entity_poly.pdbx_seq_one_letter_code
_entity_poly.pdbx_strand_id
1 'polypeptide(L)'
;MPGQEDIEVTCEVLTDRLGELDNAPPLTVLPIYSQLPADLQAKIFQRAPPGQRKCIVATNIAETSLTVDGIMYVIDCGYCKLKVYNPRIGMDALQVNNLTSDTY
;
A
#
# COMPACT_ATOMS: atom_id res chain seq x y z
N MET A 1 -3.83 -1.30 -2.08
CA MET A 1 -4.75 -0.14 -2.00
C MET A 1 -4.77 0.63 -3.32
N PRO A 2 -5.85 1.34 -3.66
CA PRO A 2 -6.03 1.85 -5.01
C PRO A 2 -5.24 3.12 -5.38
N GLY A 3 -4.81 3.96 -4.42
CA GLY A 3 -4.08 5.20 -4.73
C GLY A 3 -3.34 5.82 -3.54
N GLN A 4 -2.69 6.96 -3.80
CA GLN A 4 -1.90 7.71 -2.81
C GLN A 4 -2.74 8.14 -1.60
N GLU A 5 -3.88 8.80 -1.84
CA GLU A 5 -4.77 9.28 -0.77
C GLU A 5 -5.23 8.13 0.12
N ASP A 6 -5.63 7.01 -0.49
CA ASP A 6 -6.03 5.79 0.24
C ASP A 6 -4.90 5.27 1.15
N ILE A 7 -3.65 5.30 0.66
CA ILE A 7 -2.47 4.88 1.42
C ILE A 7 -2.19 5.84 2.57
N GLU A 8 -2.19 7.14 2.33
CA GLU A 8 -1.87 8.16 3.34
C GLU A 8 -2.89 8.13 4.47
N VAL A 9 -4.19 8.09 4.14
CA VAL A 9 -5.27 7.94 5.12
C VAL A 9 -5.13 6.65 5.91
N THR A 10 -4.78 5.54 5.25
CA THR A 10 -4.59 4.26 5.96
C THR A 10 -3.38 4.30 6.89
N CYS A 11 -2.28 4.92 6.48
CA CYS A 11 -1.12 5.11 7.33
C CYS A 11 -1.45 5.95 8.57
N GLU A 12 -2.20 7.03 8.41
CA GLU A 12 -2.68 7.89 9.50
C GLU A 12 -3.57 7.10 10.46
N VAL A 13 -4.62 6.46 9.96
CA VAL A 13 -5.54 5.64 10.76
C VAL A 13 -4.80 4.52 11.48
N LEU A 14 -3.86 3.83 10.83
CA LEU A 14 -3.06 2.79 11.49
C LEU A 14 -2.24 3.37 12.64
N THR A 15 -1.62 4.53 12.43
CA THR A 15 -0.79 5.19 13.45
C THR A 15 -1.63 5.63 14.65
N ASP A 16 -2.81 6.22 14.40
CA ASP A 16 -3.74 6.65 15.46
C ASP A 16 -4.24 5.45 16.26
N ARG A 17 -4.70 4.39 15.57
CA ARG A 17 -5.17 3.16 16.23
C ARG A 17 -4.09 2.46 17.03
N LEU A 18 -2.84 2.49 16.59
CA LEU A 18 -1.71 1.96 17.38
C LEU A 18 -1.53 2.75 18.69
N GLY A 19 -1.76 4.06 18.66
CA GLY A 19 -1.67 4.93 19.84
C GLY A 19 -2.77 4.69 20.87
N GLU A 20 -3.92 4.16 20.45
CA GLU A 20 -5.05 3.81 21.32
C GLU A 20 -4.88 2.45 22.03
N LEU A 21 -3.91 1.62 21.61
CA LEU A 21 -3.72 0.28 22.15
C LEU A 21 -2.72 0.25 23.31
N ASP A 22 -3.16 -0.29 24.44
CA ASP A 22 -2.28 -0.49 25.60
C ASP A 22 -1.21 -1.57 25.31
N ASN A 23 0.05 -1.25 25.60
CA ASN A 23 1.20 -2.15 25.47
C ASN A 23 1.39 -2.76 24.06
N ALA A 24 0.94 -2.08 23.01
CA ALA A 24 1.15 -2.54 21.64
C ALA A 24 2.65 -2.59 21.29
N PRO A 25 3.17 -3.71 20.73
CA PRO A 25 4.54 -3.76 20.25
C PRO A 25 4.78 -2.73 19.13
N PRO A 26 5.95 -2.05 19.10
CA PRO A 26 6.25 -1.03 18.11
C PRO A 26 6.03 -1.50 16.68
N LEU A 27 5.37 -0.66 15.87
CA LEU A 27 5.11 -0.91 14.46
C LEU A 27 5.49 0.34 13.65
N THR A 28 6.47 0.22 12.75
CA THR A 28 6.78 1.27 11.78
C THR A 28 5.82 1.15 10.60
N VAL A 29 5.05 2.19 10.33
CA VAL A 29 4.14 2.26 9.16
C VAL A 29 4.83 3.05 8.04
N LEU A 30 4.92 2.48 6.84
CA LEU A 30 5.62 3.09 5.69
C LEU A 30 4.73 3.07 4.44
N PRO A 31 4.47 4.21 3.80
CA PRO A 31 3.73 4.26 2.54
C PRO A 31 4.64 3.89 1.36
N ILE A 32 4.06 3.30 0.30
CA ILE A 32 4.71 3.16 -1.00
C ILE A 32 3.74 3.33 -2.16
N TYR A 33 4.00 4.34 -3.00
CA TYR A 33 3.27 4.66 -4.22
C TYR A 33 4.20 5.34 -5.24
N SER A 34 3.79 5.39 -6.51
CA SER A 34 4.66 5.75 -7.65
C SER A 34 5.28 7.14 -7.56
N GLN A 35 4.58 8.09 -6.95
CA GLN A 35 4.99 9.49 -6.85
C GLN A 35 5.84 9.78 -5.59
N LEU A 36 6.09 8.79 -4.74
CA LEU A 36 6.87 8.97 -3.52
C LEU A 36 8.34 9.26 -3.86
N PRO A 37 9.01 10.24 -3.22
CA PRO A 37 10.44 10.49 -3.39
C PRO A 37 11.30 9.23 -3.18
N ALA A 38 12.36 9.07 -3.99
CA ALA A 38 13.18 7.85 -4.01
C ALA A 38 13.84 7.52 -2.67
N ASP A 39 14.24 8.53 -1.91
CA ASP A 39 14.79 8.39 -0.55
C ASP A 39 13.75 7.85 0.44
N LEU A 40 12.48 8.23 0.28
CA LEU A 40 11.37 7.69 1.07
C LEU A 40 10.99 6.28 0.61
N GLN A 41 11.00 5.99 -0.70
CA GLN A 41 10.82 4.64 -1.21
C GLN A 41 11.90 3.69 -0.66
N ALA A 42 13.15 4.16 -0.59
CA ALA A 42 14.28 3.35 -0.11
C ALA A 42 14.09 2.85 1.34
N LYS A 43 13.30 3.55 2.17
CA LYS A 43 13.03 3.16 3.56
C LYS A 43 12.32 1.81 3.67
N ILE A 44 11.52 1.42 2.67
CA ILE A 44 10.81 0.14 2.72
C ILE A 44 11.76 -1.06 2.59
N PHE A 45 12.95 -0.88 2.03
CA PHE A 45 13.96 -1.95 1.90
C PHE A 45 14.84 -2.07 3.14
N GLN A 46 14.81 -1.07 4.03
CA GLN A 46 15.58 -1.14 5.28
C GLN A 46 14.95 -2.17 6.22
N ARG A 47 15.80 -2.96 6.88
CA ARG A 47 15.35 -3.93 7.87
C ARG A 47 14.77 -3.21 9.08
N ALA A 48 13.67 -3.73 9.62
CA ALA A 48 13.12 -3.20 10.86
C ALA A 48 14.13 -3.35 12.02
N PRO A 49 14.23 -2.37 12.93
CA PRO A 49 15.04 -2.51 14.14
C PRO A 49 14.65 -3.74 14.97
N PRO A 50 15.58 -4.33 15.75
CA PRO A 50 15.26 -5.44 16.64
C PRO A 50 14.11 -5.10 17.60
N GLY A 51 13.14 -6.00 17.74
CA GLY A 51 11.96 -5.80 18.59
C GLY A 51 10.86 -4.93 17.98
N GLN A 52 11.02 -4.43 16.75
CA GLN A 52 10.02 -3.65 16.03
C GLN A 52 9.54 -4.38 14.78
N ARG A 53 8.24 -4.25 14.50
CA ARG A 53 7.64 -4.72 13.24
C ARG A 53 7.59 -3.57 12.23
N LYS A 54 7.52 -3.90 10.95
CA LYS A 54 7.32 -2.95 9.85
C LYS A 54 6.06 -3.34 9.08
N CYS A 55 5.17 -2.38 8.85
CA CYS A 55 4.00 -2.49 8.00
C CYS A 55 4.20 -1.56 6.80
N ILE A 56 4.14 -2.11 5.60
CA ILE A 56 4.23 -1.34 4.36
C ILE A 56 2.83 -1.27 3.77
N VAL A 57 2.33 -0.06 3.55
CA VAL A 57 1.02 0.18 2.94
C VAL A 57 1.25 0.56 1.48
N ALA A 58 0.82 -0.32 0.57
CA ALA A 58 1.21 -0.25 -0.83
C ALA A 58 0.03 -0.15 -1.80
N THR A 59 0.30 0.46 -2.95
CA THR A 59 -0.47 0.24 -4.18
C THR A 59 -0.08 -1.10 -4.81
N ASN A 60 -0.70 -1.46 -5.93
CA ASN A 60 -0.34 -2.63 -6.76
C ASN A 60 1.11 -2.60 -7.30
N ILE A 61 1.90 -1.56 -7.03
CA ILE A 61 3.35 -1.57 -7.31
C ILE A 61 4.05 -2.71 -6.55
N ALA A 62 3.55 -3.07 -5.36
CA ALA A 62 4.06 -4.20 -4.60
C ALA A 62 3.82 -5.57 -5.27
N GLU A 63 2.81 -5.69 -6.13
CA GLU A 63 2.41 -6.94 -6.78
C GLU A 63 3.33 -7.29 -7.96
N THR A 64 3.75 -6.28 -8.72
CA THR A 64 4.43 -6.49 -10.01
C THR A 64 5.90 -6.13 -10.01
N SER A 65 6.34 -5.22 -9.13
CA SER A 65 7.59 -4.48 -9.38
C SER A 65 8.52 -4.36 -8.16
N LEU A 66 8.14 -4.88 -6.99
CA LEU A 66 8.91 -4.74 -5.76
C LEU A 66 9.08 -6.08 -5.06
N THR A 67 10.31 -6.42 -4.68
CA THR A 67 10.61 -7.51 -3.76
C THR A 67 11.17 -6.92 -2.47
N VAL A 68 10.43 -7.06 -1.37
CA VAL A 68 10.87 -6.62 -0.05
C VAL A 68 11.19 -7.87 0.78
N ASP A 69 12.43 -7.97 1.24
CA ASP A 69 12.84 -9.10 2.07
C ASP A 69 12.16 -9.08 3.44
N GLY A 70 11.83 -10.28 3.94
CA GLY A 70 11.30 -10.47 5.29
C GLY A 70 9.81 -10.16 5.45
N ILE A 71 9.05 -10.06 4.35
CA ILE A 71 7.59 -10.03 4.40
C ILE A 71 7.08 -11.41 4.86
N MET A 72 6.38 -11.43 6.00
CA MET A 72 5.76 -12.64 6.58
C MET A 72 4.25 -12.70 6.34
N TYR A 73 3.61 -11.54 6.18
CA TYR A 73 2.17 -11.41 6.07
C TYR A 73 1.84 -10.44 4.94
N VAL A 74 0.82 -10.77 4.15
CA VAL A 74 0.26 -9.93 3.10
C VAL A 74 -1.24 -9.79 3.37
N ILE A 75 -1.72 -8.54 3.35
CA ILE A 75 -3.14 -8.22 3.45
C ILE A 75 -3.51 -7.53 2.14
N ASP A 76 -4.27 -8.24 1.30
CA ASP A 76 -4.82 -7.69 0.07
C ASP A 76 -6.30 -7.34 0.29
N CYS A 77 -6.66 -6.09 0.01
CA CYS A 77 -8.04 -5.62 0.10
C CYS A 77 -8.89 -6.09 -1.09
N GLY A 78 -8.29 -6.59 -2.16
CA GLY A 78 -9.03 -7.09 -3.33
C GLY A 78 -9.58 -6.00 -4.25
N TYR A 79 -9.04 -4.77 -4.20
CA TYR A 79 -9.46 -3.65 -5.05
C TYR A 79 -8.29 -2.98 -5.77
N CYS A 80 -8.46 -2.62 -7.03
CA CYS A 80 -7.49 -1.89 -7.85
C CYS A 80 -8.14 -0.76 -8.66
N LYS A 81 -7.38 0.28 -9.03
CA LYS A 81 -7.82 1.31 -9.99
C LYS A 81 -7.40 0.88 -11.39
N LEU A 82 -8.38 0.63 -12.25
CA LEU A 82 -8.17 0.26 -13.65
C LEU A 82 -8.56 1.42 -14.56
N LYS A 83 -7.80 1.57 -15.65
CA LYS A 83 -8.11 2.51 -16.72
C LYS A 83 -9.20 1.89 -17.61
N VAL A 84 -10.39 2.50 -17.62
CA VAL A 84 -11.55 2.05 -18.37
C VAL A 84 -11.90 3.09 -19.43
N TYR A 85 -11.93 2.69 -20.70
CA TYR A 85 -12.33 3.55 -21.81
C TYR A 85 -13.86 3.66 -21.88
N ASN A 86 -14.39 4.88 -21.90
CA ASN A 86 -15.81 5.13 -22.09
C ASN A 86 -16.08 5.61 -23.53
N PRO A 87 -16.61 4.73 -24.41
CA PRO A 87 -16.80 5.06 -25.83
C PRO A 87 -17.89 6.10 -26.08
N ARG A 88 -18.80 6.34 -25.13
CA ARG A 88 -19.86 7.35 -25.27
C ARG A 88 -19.34 8.77 -25.18
N ILE A 89 -18.28 8.98 -24.40
CA ILE A 89 -17.65 10.29 -24.20
C ILE A 89 -16.25 10.38 -24.85
N GLY A 90 -15.76 9.27 -25.42
CA GLY A 90 -14.48 9.20 -26.13
C GLY A 90 -13.25 9.39 -25.23
N MET A 91 -13.37 9.11 -23.93
CA MET A 91 -12.31 9.38 -22.95
C MET A 91 -12.07 8.20 -22.02
N ASP A 92 -10.85 8.13 -21.51
CA ASP A 92 -10.44 7.20 -20.47
C ASP A 92 -10.78 7.74 -19.07
N ALA A 93 -11.24 6.86 -18.18
CA ALA A 93 -11.44 7.16 -16.77
C ALA A 93 -10.73 6.10 -15.89
N LEU A 94 -10.29 6.50 -14.70
CA LEU A 94 -9.81 5.56 -13.68
C LEU A 94 -11.00 5.17 -12.79
N GLN A 95 -11.33 3.88 -12.75
CA GLN A 95 -12.40 3.34 -11.91
C GLN A 95 -11.85 2.30 -10.93
N VAL A 96 -12.39 2.29 -9.70
CA VAL A 96 -12.07 1.27 -8.69
C VAL A 96 -12.87 0.01 -9.03
N ASN A 97 -12.17 -1.11 -9.21
CA ASN A 97 -12.75 -2.41 -9.51
C ASN A 97 -12.24 -3.46 -8.52
N ASN A 98 -12.95 -4.58 -8.42
CA ASN A 98 -12.45 -5.76 -7.73
C ASN A 98 -11.24 -6.34 -8.48
N LEU A 99 -10.23 -6.80 -7.74
CA LEU A 99 -9.17 -7.65 -8.25
C LEU A 99 -9.79 -9.00 -8.64
N THR A 100 -9.93 -9.25 -9.94
CA THR A 100 -10.38 -10.54 -10.48
C THR A 100 -9.23 -11.55 -10.48
N SER A 101 -9.56 -12.83 -10.30
CA SER A 101 -8.61 -13.95 -10.19
C SER A 101 -7.62 -14.09 -11.35
N ASP A 102 -7.89 -13.48 -12.51
CA ASP A 102 -7.01 -13.46 -13.68
C ASP A 102 -5.74 -12.58 -13.50
N THR A 103 -5.59 -11.93 -12.34
CA THR A 103 -4.43 -11.09 -12.01
C THR A 103 -3.35 -11.83 -11.21
N TYR A 104 -3.59 -13.10 -10.81
CA TYR A 104 -2.66 -13.96 -10.06
C TYR A 104 -1.93 -14.98 -10.94
#